data_AF-A0A6L9XTV3-F1
#
_entry.id   AF-A0A6L9XTV3-F1
#
_cell.length_a   1.000
_cell.length_b   1.000
_cell.length_c   1.000
_cell.angle_alpha   90.00
_cell.angle_beta   90.00
_cell.angle_gamma   90.00
#
_symmetry.space_group_name_H-M   'P 1'
#
loop_
_entity.id
_entity.type
_entity.pdbx_description
1 polymer ?
#
loop_
_entity_poly.entity_id
_entity_poly.type
_entity_poly.pdbx_seq_one_letter_code
_entity_poly.pdbx_strand_id
1 'polypeptide(L)'
;MTFTAKFHTQIALTAALCSAVAALLTGCTHEPESARQTSSGSIRLESPPPGTRSTQPLTPSSNVDSNVLDDARDLAVQACGVLQQSGMEDGKLPEAYVRAGALADQAGAGDPMWQYLATHVRTSQASFIKAGLSDSQDDFERDQRDAVILHKDCVALGIPLLDEHGAGSNEGR
;
A
#
# COMPACT_ATOMS: atom_id res chain seq x y z
N MET A 1 -20.87 -29.40 -22.66
CA MET A 1 -21.30 -28.16 -23.35
C MET A 1 -20.17 -27.16 -23.19
N THR A 2 -19.80 -26.53 -24.30
CA THR A 2 -18.54 -25.85 -24.56
C THR A 2 -18.36 -24.58 -23.71
N PHE A 3 -17.24 -24.48 -23.00
CA PHE A 3 -16.78 -23.26 -22.32
C PHE A 3 -16.32 -22.25 -23.38
N THR A 4 -17.04 -21.14 -23.53
CA THR A 4 -16.60 -20.02 -24.36
C THR A 4 -17.12 -18.72 -23.78
N ALA A 5 -16.66 -18.36 -22.58
CA ALA A 5 -16.75 -16.98 -22.13
C ALA A 5 -15.66 -16.18 -22.87
N LYS A 6 -16.04 -15.62 -24.01
CA LYS A 6 -15.26 -14.64 -24.75
C LYS A 6 -15.08 -13.40 -23.86
N PHE A 7 -13.93 -13.26 -23.20
CA PHE A 7 -13.45 -11.94 -22.78
C PHE A 7 -12.93 -11.20 -24.02
N HIS A 8 -13.86 -10.75 -24.86
CA HIS A 8 -13.60 -9.78 -25.91
C HIS A 8 -13.47 -8.40 -25.26
N THR A 9 -12.23 -7.90 -25.23
CA THR A 9 -11.87 -6.52 -25.60
C THR A 9 -12.96 -5.46 -25.43
N GLN A 10 -13.09 -4.87 -24.24
CA GLN A 10 -13.63 -3.52 -24.06
C GLN A 10 -13.01 -2.86 -22.82
N ILE A 11 -11.77 -2.38 -22.95
CA ILE A 11 -11.27 -1.31 -22.08
C ILE A 11 -11.83 0.00 -22.67
N ALA A 12 -13.04 0.36 -22.26
CA ALA A 12 -13.62 1.66 -22.59
C ALA A 12 -13.20 2.67 -21.52
N LEU A 13 -12.35 3.61 -21.94
CA LEU A 13 -11.98 4.84 -21.26
C LEU A 13 -13.15 5.43 -20.44
N THR A 14 -12.94 5.59 -19.12
CA THR A 14 -13.70 6.60 -18.36
C THR A 14 -12.71 7.43 -17.55
N ALA A 15 -12.15 8.45 -18.21
CA ALA A 15 -11.45 9.54 -17.55
C ALA A 15 -12.49 10.46 -16.91
N ALA A 16 -12.54 10.51 -15.58
CA ALA A 16 -13.24 11.56 -14.85
C ALA A 16 -12.32 12.13 -13.77
N LEU A 17 -11.93 13.37 -14.02
CA LEU A 17 -11.15 14.26 -13.17
C LEU A 17 -11.82 14.48 -11.81
N CYS A 18 -11.02 14.53 -10.74
CA CYS A 18 -11.27 15.43 -9.62
C CYS A 18 -9.94 15.84 -8.98
N SER A 19 -9.49 17.05 -9.30
CA SER A 19 -8.45 17.77 -8.58
C SER A 19 -9.08 18.79 -7.62
N ALA A 20 -8.30 19.17 -6.59
CA ALA A 20 -8.58 20.08 -5.48
C ALA A 20 -9.26 19.39 -4.28
N VAL A 21 -8.66 19.36 -3.10
CA VAL A 21 -8.28 20.54 -2.31
C VAL A 21 -6.92 20.36 -1.64
N ALA A 22 -5.97 21.23 -1.99
CA ALA A 22 -4.85 21.59 -1.14
C ALA A 22 -5.16 22.96 -0.53
N ALA A 23 -5.59 22.99 0.72
CA ALA A 23 -5.47 24.14 1.63
C ALA A 23 -6.08 23.75 2.98
N LEU A 24 -5.23 23.28 3.89
CA LEU A 24 -5.27 23.58 5.33
C LEU A 24 -3.99 22.99 5.93
N LEU A 25 -2.90 23.73 5.72
CA LEU A 25 -1.76 23.70 6.64
C LEU A 25 -2.25 24.08 8.03
N THR A 26 -1.55 23.57 9.04
CA THR A 26 -1.54 23.96 10.46
C THR A 26 -2.28 22.98 11.36
N GLY A 27 -1.53 22.04 11.95
CA GLY A 27 -2.07 21.24 13.05
C GLY A 27 -1.30 19.96 13.39
N CYS A 28 0.04 20.01 13.42
CA CYS A 28 0.74 19.05 14.26
C CYS A 28 0.32 19.30 15.71
N THR A 29 -0.34 18.34 16.35
CA THR A 29 0.04 17.73 17.64
C THR A 29 -1.06 16.77 18.11
N HIS A 30 -0.61 15.59 18.51
CA HIS A 30 -1.29 14.60 19.33
C HIS A 30 -2.11 15.19 20.49
N GLU A 31 -3.17 14.49 20.89
CA GLU A 31 -3.27 13.86 22.22
C GLU A 31 -4.55 13.02 22.31
N PRO A 32 -4.46 11.74 22.71
CA PRO A 32 -5.60 10.95 23.16
C PRO A 32 -5.66 11.01 24.69
N GLU A 33 -6.57 11.79 25.28
CA GLU A 33 -6.90 11.59 26.69
C GLU A 33 -8.36 11.90 26.99
N SER A 34 -9.14 10.83 27.08
CA SER A 34 -10.49 10.86 27.64
C SER A 34 -10.39 11.03 29.16
N ALA A 35 -10.19 12.27 29.62
CA ALA A 35 -10.32 12.64 31.01
C ALA A 35 -11.79 12.66 31.43
N ARG A 36 -12.22 11.60 32.13
CA ARG A 36 -13.31 11.67 33.10
C ARG A 36 -12.79 11.12 34.41
N GLN A 37 -12.35 12.00 35.31
CA GLN A 37 -12.95 12.13 36.64
C GLN A 37 -12.30 13.27 37.43
N THR A 38 -13.19 14.08 37.97
CA THR A 38 -13.03 15.11 38.98
C THR A 38 -12.43 14.56 40.27
N SER A 39 -11.54 15.33 40.93
CA SER A 39 -11.74 15.75 42.33
C SER A 39 -10.45 16.35 42.91
N SER A 40 -10.52 17.66 43.17
CA SER A 40 -10.10 18.35 44.41
C SER A 40 -9.02 17.73 45.29
N GLY A 41 -7.96 18.51 45.56
CA GLY A 41 -7.34 18.52 46.88
C GLY A 41 -5.80 18.58 46.94
N SER A 42 -5.32 19.74 47.40
CA SER A 42 -4.08 19.95 48.17
C SER A 42 -2.73 19.92 47.46
N ILE A 43 -2.21 21.15 47.32
CA ILE A 43 -0.79 21.50 47.23
C ILE A 43 -0.08 20.94 48.48
N ARG A 44 1.01 20.19 48.29
CA ARG A 44 2.04 20.07 49.32
C ARG A 44 3.43 20.14 48.69
N LEU A 45 4.12 21.20 49.12
CA LEU A 45 5.50 21.54 48.86
C LEU A 45 6.41 20.46 49.48
N GLU A 46 7.28 19.82 48.69
CA GLU A 46 8.48 19.16 49.23
C GLU A 46 9.61 19.19 48.18
N SER A 47 10.70 19.86 48.53
CA SER A 47 12.07 19.71 48.03
C SER A 47 12.91 19.37 49.27
N PRO A 48 14.06 18.63 49.27
CA PRO A 48 15.21 18.64 48.32
C PRO A 48 15.89 17.22 48.20
N PRO A 49 17.20 16.94 47.88
CA PRO A 49 18.38 17.77 47.51
C PRO A 49 19.15 17.26 46.24
N PRO A 50 20.36 17.80 45.89
CA PRO A 50 20.89 17.78 44.53
C PRO A 50 21.69 16.52 44.20
N GLY A 51 21.35 15.89 43.07
CA GLY A 51 22.15 14.84 42.44
C GLY A 51 22.27 15.16 40.96
N THR A 52 23.48 15.47 40.51
CA THR A 52 23.81 15.62 39.10
C THR A 52 23.54 14.32 38.35
N ARG A 53 22.42 14.24 37.62
CA ARG A 53 22.22 13.22 36.58
C ARG A 53 22.07 13.93 35.24
N SER A 54 23.21 14.12 34.60
CA SER A 54 23.26 14.46 33.18
C SER A 54 22.79 13.25 32.36
N THR A 55 22.21 13.56 31.19
CA THR A 55 22.05 12.69 30.00
C THR A 55 20.97 11.59 30.14
N GLN A 56 19.93 11.48 29.32
CA GLN A 56 19.81 11.70 27.87
C GLN A 56 18.30 11.66 27.52
N PRO A 57 17.78 12.44 26.56
CA PRO A 57 16.54 12.07 25.90
C PRO A 57 16.76 10.71 25.23
N LEU A 58 15.81 9.77 25.35
CA LEU A 58 15.78 8.58 24.51
C LEU A 58 15.62 9.07 23.05
N THR A 59 16.73 9.29 22.38
CA THR A 59 16.76 9.39 20.92
C THR A 59 16.33 8.04 20.40
N PRO A 60 15.25 7.92 19.62
CA PRO A 60 14.98 6.67 18.93
C PRO A 60 16.19 6.39 18.05
N SER A 61 16.84 5.25 18.27
CA SER A 61 17.86 4.73 17.35
C SER A 61 17.18 4.44 16.02
N SER A 62 17.11 5.43 15.13
CA SER A 62 16.93 5.20 13.69
C SER A 62 18.31 5.09 13.06
N ASN A 63 19.04 4.04 13.42
CA ASN A 63 20.07 3.47 12.55
C ASN A 63 19.42 2.26 11.90
N VAL A 64 18.49 2.49 10.97
CA VAL A 64 18.14 1.45 10.02
C VAL A 64 19.34 1.37 9.10
N ASP A 65 20.08 0.26 9.16
CA ASP A 65 21.21 0.01 8.27
C ASP A 65 20.77 0.21 6.82
N SER A 66 21.55 0.95 6.04
CA SER A 66 21.23 1.21 4.61
C SER A 66 21.03 -0.09 3.83
N ASN A 67 21.76 -1.15 4.20
CA ASN A 67 21.59 -2.49 3.61
C ASN A 67 20.18 -3.06 3.83
N VAL A 68 19.57 -2.83 5.00
CA VAL A 68 18.21 -3.31 5.30
C VAL A 68 17.16 -2.56 4.48
N LEU A 69 17.37 -1.26 4.23
CA LEU A 69 16.52 -0.45 3.36
C LEU A 69 16.62 -0.90 1.89
N ASP A 70 17.83 -1.19 1.42
CA ASP A 70 18.07 -1.73 0.07
C ASP A 70 17.43 -3.11 -0.10
N ASP A 71 17.56 -4.00 0.89
CA ASP A 71 16.93 -5.32 0.90
C ASP A 71 15.39 -5.22 0.90
N ALA A 72 14.82 -4.29 1.68
CA ALA A 72 13.38 -4.06 1.74
C ALA A 72 12.82 -3.56 0.39
N ARG A 73 13.55 -2.64 -0.27
CA ARG A 73 13.18 -2.18 -1.61
C ARG A 73 13.28 -3.31 -2.64
N ASP A 74 14.33 -4.13 -2.60
CA ASP A 74 14.48 -5.27 -3.51
C ASP A 74 13.32 -6.26 -3.36
N LEU A 75 12.91 -6.56 -2.13
CA LEU A 75 11.72 -7.39 -1.86
C LEU A 75 10.43 -6.78 -2.40
N ALA A 76 10.25 -5.46 -2.30
CA ALA A 76 9.10 -4.76 -2.89
C ALA A 76 9.10 -4.86 -4.44
N VAL A 77 10.27 -4.69 -5.07
CA VAL A 77 10.44 -4.89 -6.52
C VAL A 77 10.14 -6.33 -6.91
N GLN A 78 10.64 -7.31 -6.15
CA GLN A 78 10.36 -8.73 -6.40
C GLN A 78 8.86 -9.05 -6.27
N ALA A 79 8.15 -8.45 -5.30
CA ALA A 79 6.71 -8.63 -5.15
C ALA A 79 5.94 -8.19 -6.41
N CYS A 80 6.25 -6.99 -6.92
CA CYS A 80 5.68 -6.50 -8.18
C CYS A 80 6.12 -7.35 -9.38
N GLY A 81 7.37 -7.82 -9.40
CA GLY A 81 7.90 -8.68 -10.45
C GLY A 81 7.15 -10.01 -10.55
N VAL A 82 6.80 -10.63 -9.42
CA VAL A 82 6.00 -11.86 -9.39
C VAL A 82 4.61 -11.64 -10.00
N LEU A 83 3.96 -10.51 -9.68
CA LEU A 83 2.67 -10.16 -10.27
C LEU A 83 2.80 -9.90 -11.77
N GLN A 84 3.81 -9.14 -12.20
CA GLN A 84 4.05 -8.88 -13.63
C GLN A 84 4.29 -10.18 -14.42
N GLN A 85 5.12 -11.09 -13.87
CA GLN A 85 5.42 -12.38 -14.50
C GLN A 85 4.20 -13.29 -14.65
N SER A 86 3.16 -13.07 -13.85
CA SER A 86 1.89 -13.78 -14.00
C SER A 86 1.10 -13.33 -15.25
N GLY A 87 1.50 -12.25 -15.90
CA GLY A 87 0.80 -11.66 -17.04
C GLY A 87 -0.56 -11.08 -16.68
N MET A 88 -0.83 -10.92 -15.39
CA MET A 88 -2.16 -10.66 -14.84
C MET A 88 -3.22 -11.69 -15.31
N GLU A 89 -2.80 -12.93 -15.56
CA GLU A 89 -3.68 -14.00 -16.04
C GLU A 89 -4.44 -14.66 -14.88
N ASP A 90 -5.77 -14.77 -14.99
CA ASP A 90 -6.66 -15.28 -13.93
C ASP A 90 -6.22 -16.63 -13.33
N GLY A 91 -5.68 -17.53 -14.16
CA GLY A 91 -5.23 -18.86 -13.72
C GLY A 91 -3.93 -18.84 -12.92
N LYS A 92 -3.11 -17.79 -13.03
CA LYS A 92 -1.79 -17.65 -12.39
C LYS A 92 -1.84 -16.66 -11.22
N LEU A 93 -2.78 -15.73 -11.26
CA LEU A 93 -2.95 -14.65 -10.28
C LEU A 93 -3.08 -15.10 -8.82
N PRO A 94 -3.84 -16.16 -8.48
CA PRO A 94 -4.02 -16.57 -7.09
C PRO A 94 -2.69 -16.90 -6.39
N GLU A 95 -1.81 -17.67 -7.05
CA GLU A 95 -0.50 -18.03 -6.49
C GLU A 95 0.47 -16.84 -6.53
N ALA A 96 0.39 -16.01 -7.57
CA ALA A 96 1.19 -14.80 -7.69
C ALA A 96 0.89 -13.81 -6.55
N TYR A 97 -0.38 -13.58 -6.21
CA TYR A 97 -0.76 -12.74 -5.07
C TYR A 97 -0.26 -13.26 -3.73
N VAL A 98 -0.31 -14.58 -3.50
CA VAL A 98 0.21 -15.17 -2.25
C VAL A 98 1.71 -14.91 -2.12
N ARG A 99 2.47 -15.16 -3.18
CA ARG A 99 3.92 -14.91 -3.20
C ARG A 99 4.25 -13.42 -3.07
N ALA A 100 3.60 -12.58 -3.84
CA ALA A 100 3.79 -11.13 -3.81
C ALA A 100 3.43 -10.53 -2.44
N GLY A 101 2.35 -11.00 -1.81
CA GLY A 101 1.97 -10.59 -0.46
C GLY A 101 3.03 -10.92 0.57
N ALA A 102 3.58 -12.15 0.53
CA ALA A 102 4.63 -12.56 1.45
C ALA A 102 5.94 -11.76 1.27
N LEU A 103 6.28 -11.39 0.04
CA LEU A 103 7.43 -10.52 -0.26
C LEU A 103 7.19 -9.08 0.20
N ALA A 104 6.00 -8.54 -0.06
CA ALA A 104 5.62 -7.20 0.38
C ALA A 104 5.55 -7.08 1.92
N ASP A 105 5.15 -8.14 2.62
CA ASP A 105 5.22 -8.20 4.09
C ASP A 105 6.64 -8.13 4.61
N GLN A 106 7.55 -8.89 3.99
CA GLN A 106 8.97 -8.86 4.37
C GLN A 106 9.58 -7.49 4.08
N ALA A 107 9.22 -6.86 2.95
CA ALA A 107 9.59 -5.49 2.65
C ALA A 107 9.08 -4.52 3.72
N GLY A 108 7.80 -4.62 4.12
CA GLY A 108 7.20 -3.78 5.16
C GLY A 108 7.74 -4.01 6.57
N ALA A 109 8.29 -5.20 6.84
CA ALA A 109 9.00 -5.52 8.08
C ALA A 109 10.43 -4.95 8.10
N GLY A 110 11.10 -4.90 6.94
CA GLY A 110 12.41 -4.29 6.77
C GLY A 110 12.36 -2.75 6.76
N ASP A 111 11.34 -2.18 6.12
CA ASP A 111 11.08 -0.75 6.08
C ASP A 111 9.57 -0.46 6.10
N PRO A 112 9.06 0.23 7.14
CA PRO A 112 7.65 0.59 7.27
C PRO A 112 7.07 1.34 6.08
N MET A 113 7.90 2.02 5.27
CA MET A 113 7.42 2.64 4.05
C MET A 113 6.74 1.64 3.13
N TRP A 114 7.17 0.37 3.06
CA TRP A 114 6.57 -0.62 2.14
C TRP A 114 5.30 -1.31 2.66
N GLN A 115 4.82 -0.95 3.86
CA GLN A 115 3.59 -1.55 4.41
C GLN A 115 2.34 -1.25 3.55
N TYR A 116 2.33 -0.12 2.83
CA TYR A 116 1.23 0.16 1.89
C TYR A 116 1.16 -0.86 0.76
N LEU A 117 2.31 -1.33 0.24
CA LEU A 117 2.36 -2.29 -0.85
C LEU A 117 1.74 -3.61 -0.41
N ALA A 118 2.11 -4.11 0.78
CA ALA A 118 1.52 -5.33 1.34
C ALA A 118 0.00 -5.21 1.55
N THR A 119 -0.47 -4.01 1.89
CA THR A 119 -1.90 -3.71 2.01
C THR A 119 -2.57 -3.77 0.65
N HIS A 120 -2.06 -3.05 -0.35
CA HIS A 120 -2.65 -2.97 -1.67
C HIS A 120 -2.61 -4.30 -2.44
N VAL A 121 -1.56 -5.11 -2.28
CA VAL A 121 -1.50 -6.49 -2.81
C VAL A 121 -2.66 -7.33 -2.24
N ARG A 122 -2.86 -7.31 -0.91
CA ARG A 122 -3.93 -8.10 -0.28
C ARG A 122 -5.32 -7.59 -0.62
N THR A 123 -5.50 -6.27 -0.65
CA THR A 123 -6.78 -5.67 -1.03
C THR A 123 -7.13 -6.04 -2.47
N SER A 124 -6.17 -5.92 -3.39
CA SER A 124 -6.34 -6.33 -4.79
C SER A 124 -6.63 -7.83 -4.90
N GLN A 125 -5.91 -8.69 -4.17
CA GLN A 125 -6.20 -10.13 -4.13
C GLN A 125 -7.63 -10.43 -3.66
N ALA A 126 -8.08 -9.78 -2.58
CA ALA A 126 -9.41 -10.01 -2.04
C ALA A 126 -10.51 -9.59 -3.02
N SER A 127 -10.31 -8.45 -3.70
CA SER A 127 -11.24 -7.96 -4.71
C SER A 127 -11.27 -8.85 -5.94
N PHE A 128 -10.11 -9.33 -6.41
CA PHE A 128 -10.01 -10.31 -7.50
C PHE A 128 -10.78 -11.60 -7.19
N ILE A 129 -10.53 -12.18 -6.00
CA ILE A 129 -11.23 -13.39 -5.56
C ILE A 129 -12.75 -13.13 -5.51
N LYS A 130 -13.16 -11.97 -5.00
CA LYS A 130 -14.58 -11.64 -4.88
C LYS A 130 -15.25 -11.46 -6.24
N ALA A 131 -14.60 -10.80 -7.20
CA ALA A 131 -15.08 -10.64 -8.56
C ALA A 131 -15.18 -12.00 -9.28
N GLY A 132 -14.23 -12.93 -9.07
CA GLY A 132 -14.29 -14.27 -9.63
C GLY A 132 -15.40 -15.17 -9.07
N LEU A 133 -16.00 -14.80 -7.94
CA LEU A 133 -17.07 -15.55 -7.26
C LEU A 133 -18.45 -14.93 -7.44
N SER A 134 -18.56 -13.78 -8.11
CA SER A 134 -19.74 -12.91 -8.11
C SER A 134 -20.04 -12.39 -9.51
N ASP A 135 -21.31 -12.36 -9.90
CA ASP A 135 -21.76 -11.66 -11.12
C ASP A 135 -22.05 -10.17 -10.85
N SER A 136 -21.61 -9.64 -9.70
CA SER A 136 -21.85 -8.25 -9.30
C SER A 136 -20.94 -7.28 -10.02
N GLN A 137 -21.53 -6.30 -10.71
CA GLN A 137 -20.82 -5.18 -11.33
C GLN A 137 -19.98 -4.41 -10.30
N ASP A 138 -20.49 -4.20 -9.08
CA ASP A 138 -19.77 -3.48 -8.03
C ASP A 138 -18.50 -4.21 -7.58
N ASP A 139 -18.51 -5.54 -7.58
CA ASP A 139 -17.34 -6.34 -7.21
C ASP A 139 -16.27 -6.29 -8.31
N PHE A 140 -16.69 -6.33 -9.57
CA PHE A 140 -15.81 -6.16 -10.73
C PHE A 140 -15.19 -4.76 -10.81
N GLU A 141 -15.96 -3.70 -10.56
CA GLU A 141 -15.44 -2.32 -10.53
C GLU A 141 -14.49 -2.09 -9.36
N ARG A 142 -14.75 -2.75 -8.21
CA ARG A 142 -13.86 -2.76 -7.06
C ARG A 142 -12.54 -3.44 -7.39
N ASP A 143 -12.57 -4.61 -8.03
CA ASP A 143 -11.37 -5.30 -8.50
C ASP A 143 -10.52 -4.42 -9.44
N GLN A 144 -11.13 -3.85 -10.48
CA GLN A 144 -10.42 -2.95 -11.39
C GLN A 144 -9.78 -1.75 -10.68
N ARG A 145 -10.51 -1.10 -9.77
CA ARG A 145 -9.96 0.03 -9.00
C ARG A 145 -8.75 -0.41 -8.17
N ASP A 146 -8.87 -1.51 -7.46
CA ASP A 146 -7.83 -1.97 -6.55
C ASP A 146 -6.60 -2.48 -7.33
N ALA A 147 -6.80 -3.10 -8.50
CA ALA A 147 -5.74 -3.44 -9.45
C ALA A 147 -5.03 -2.20 -10.01
N VAL A 148 -5.75 -1.12 -10.33
CA VAL A 148 -5.14 0.15 -10.77
C VAL A 148 -4.32 0.82 -9.67
N ILE A 149 -4.76 0.74 -8.41
CA ILE A 149 -3.98 1.24 -7.27
C ILE A 149 -2.67 0.46 -7.16
N LEU A 150 -2.74 -0.87 -7.17
CA LEU A 150 -1.56 -1.73 -7.09
C LEU A 150 -0.62 -1.53 -8.30
N HIS A 151 -1.17 -1.34 -9.50
CA HIS A 151 -0.41 -1.02 -10.69
C HIS A 151 0.41 0.28 -10.50
N LYS A 152 -0.19 1.33 -9.94
CA LYS A 152 0.52 2.60 -9.69
C LYS A 152 1.70 2.43 -8.73
N ASP A 153 1.53 1.63 -7.68
CA ASP A 153 2.62 1.34 -6.74
C ASP A 153 3.77 0.61 -7.44
N CYS A 154 3.44 -0.39 -8.25
CA CYS A 154 4.45 -1.14 -8.98
C CYS A 154 5.10 -0.33 -10.11
N VAL A 155 4.39 0.61 -10.75
CA VAL A 155 4.98 1.59 -11.69
C VAL A 155 5.97 2.50 -10.98
N ALA A 156 5.69 2.96 -9.76
CA ALA A 156 6.64 3.74 -8.98
C ALA A 156 7.94 2.97 -8.67
N LEU A 157 7.88 1.63 -8.68
CA LEU A 157 9.01 0.71 -8.56
C LEU A 157 9.64 0.35 -9.92
N GLY A 158 9.11 0.84 -11.04
CA GLY A 158 9.59 0.54 -12.39
C GLY A 158 9.04 -0.76 -12.98
N ILE A 159 8.00 -1.34 -12.39
CA ILE A 159 7.41 -2.64 -12.77
C ILE A 159 5.92 -2.44 -13.13
N PRO A 160 5.59 -2.07 -14.38
CA PRO A 160 4.19 -1.94 -14.79
C PRO A 160 3.50 -3.31 -14.82
N LEU A 161 2.34 -3.44 -14.18
CA LEU A 161 1.56 -4.69 -14.15
C LEU A 161 0.56 -4.82 -15.31
N LEU A 162 0.12 -3.70 -15.86
CA LEU A 162 -0.92 -3.61 -16.89
C LEU A 162 -0.27 -2.99 -18.13
N ASP A 163 -0.59 -3.51 -19.30
CA ASP A 163 -0.08 -2.96 -20.56
C ASP A 163 -0.60 -1.52 -20.77
N GLU A 164 0.31 -0.56 -20.90
CA GLU A 164 -0.01 0.80 -21.35
C GLU A 164 -0.17 0.89 -22.89
N HIS A 165 -0.18 -0.24 -23.61
CA HIS A 165 -0.28 -0.29 -25.07
C HIS A 165 -1.70 0.00 -25.57
N GLY A 166 -2.04 1.29 -25.56
CA GLY A 166 -3.20 1.88 -26.24
C GLY A 166 -2.97 3.29 -26.77
N ALA A 167 -1.73 3.82 -26.74
CA ALA A 167 -1.42 5.14 -27.29
C ALA A 167 -0.05 5.15 -27.97
N GLY A 168 -0.03 4.89 -29.28
CA GLY A 168 1.14 5.21 -30.13
C GLY A 168 1.96 4.02 -30.61
N SER A 169 1.37 3.18 -31.45
CA SER A 169 2.15 2.46 -32.47
C SER A 169 1.35 2.48 -33.78
N ASN A 170 1.19 3.68 -34.32
CA ASN A 170 1.03 3.86 -35.76
C ASN A 170 2.45 3.91 -36.34
N GLU A 171 3.12 2.76 -36.40
CA GLU A 171 4.24 2.62 -37.31
C GLU A 171 3.66 2.50 -38.71
N GLY A 172 3.68 3.63 -39.42
CA GLY A 172 3.48 3.63 -40.84
C GLY A 172 4.55 2.78 -41.52
N ARG A 173 4.10 1.77 -42.26
CA ARG A 173 4.79 1.32 -43.47
C ARG A 173 3.83 0.64 -44.42
#